data_AF-A0A9D2GAX7-F1
#
_entry.id   AF-A0A9D2GAX7-F1
#
_cell.length_a   1.000
_cell.length_b   1.000
_cell.length_c   1.000
_cell.angle_alpha   90.00
_cell.angle_beta   90.00
_cell.angle_gamma   90.00
#
_symmetry.space_group_name_H-M   'P 1'
#
loop_
_entity.id
_entity.type
_entity.pdbx_description
1 polymer ?
#
loop_
_entity_poly.entity_id
_entity_poly.type
_entity_poly.pdbx_seq_one_letter_code
_entity_poly.pdbx_strand_id
1 'polypeptide(L)'
;MIASDILTIPSQGQTLYGKRISSLIGDDVEVYEDGTVMGTFKHVTGYTGFNESDPEEQEGYFFPFRLSQTGTTMTFKKNGEEVKKNIAWEANNVFRVTASDTFEVLVDDASVVTFNFSKAIFQA
;
A
#
# COMPACT_ATOMS: atom_id res chain seq x y z
N MET A 1 10.11 -13.80 -0.38
CA MET A 1 9.30 -12.73 -1.01
C MET A 1 7.90 -13.30 -1.26
N ILE A 2 6.87 -12.48 -1.16
CA ILE A 2 5.49 -12.87 -1.44
C ILE A 2 5.34 -13.28 -2.89
N ALA A 3 4.43 -14.23 -3.13
CA ALA A 3 4.19 -14.75 -4.47
C ALA A 3 3.50 -13.71 -5.37
N SER A 4 3.94 -13.64 -6.63
CA SER A 4 3.49 -12.61 -7.59
C SER A 4 2.04 -12.78 -8.06
N ASP A 5 1.47 -13.97 -7.87
CA ASP A 5 0.05 -14.27 -8.07
C ASP A 5 -0.85 -13.64 -6.99
N ILE A 6 -0.28 -13.24 -5.85
CA ILE A 6 -0.98 -12.47 -4.81
C ILE A 6 -0.86 -10.98 -5.09
N LEU A 7 0.36 -10.45 -5.18
CA LEU A 7 0.61 -9.03 -5.45
C LEU A 7 1.96 -8.76 -6.12
N THR A 8 2.12 -7.54 -6.62
CA THR A 8 3.39 -7.01 -7.13
C THR A 8 3.61 -5.58 -6.65
N ILE A 9 4.89 -5.18 -6.55
CA ILE A 9 5.27 -3.77 -6.36
C ILE A 9 5.33 -3.10 -7.75
N PRO A 10 4.59 -2.00 -7.97
CA PRO A 10 4.65 -1.27 -9.24
C PRO A 10 6.07 -0.82 -9.58
N SER A 11 6.39 -0.78 -10.87
CA SER A 11 7.70 -0.34 -11.33
C SER A 11 7.94 1.13 -11.03
N GLN A 12 9.21 1.49 -10.77
CA GLN A 12 9.63 2.86 -10.41
C GLN A 12 9.22 3.93 -11.43
N GLY A 13 9.04 3.55 -12.70
CA GLY A 13 8.63 4.45 -13.78
C GLY A 13 7.12 4.72 -13.86
N GLN A 14 6.28 3.92 -13.20
CA GLN A 14 4.83 4.09 -13.21
C GLN A 14 4.38 5.26 -12.33
N THR A 15 3.14 5.69 -12.57
CA THR A 15 2.45 6.71 -11.80
C THR A 15 1.16 6.11 -11.25
N LEU A 16 0.91 6.28 -9.95
CA LEU A 16 -0.37 5.97 -9.31
C LEU A 16 -0.92 7.24 -8.69
N TYR A 17 -2.22 7.47 -8.89
CA TYR A 17 -2.95 8.65 -8.40
C TYR A 17 -2.21 9.99 -8.63
N GLY A 18 -1.47 10.12 -9.73
CA GLY A 18 -0.71 11.34 -10.06
C GLY A 18 0.68 11.47 -9.44
N LYS A 19 1.18 10.52 -8.65
CA LYS A 19 2.59 10.48 -8.20
C LYS A 19 3.36 9.31 -8.81
N ARG A 20 4.61 9.59 -9.18
CA ARG A 20 5.54 8.58 -9.68
C ARG A 20 5.99 7.67 -8.54
N ILE A 21 6.05 6.37 -8.77
CA ILE A 21 6.42 5.37 -7.75
C ILE A 21 7.79 5.66 -7.15
N SER A 22 8.75 6.09 -7.98
CA SER A 22 10.09 6.48 -7.52
C SER A 22 10.11 7.64 -6.53
N SER A 23 9.02 8.42 -6.42
CA SER A 23 8.87 9.48 -5.43
C SER A 23 8.27 8.96 -4.12
N LEU A 24 7.63 7.79 -4.10
CA LEU A 24 6.97 7.21 -2.92
C LEU A 24 7.92 6.27 -2.18
N ILE A 25 8.62 5.40 -2.92
CA ILE A 25 9.44 4.31 -2.39
C ILE A 25 10.78 4.19 -3.13
N GLY A 26 11.72 3.46 -2.53
CA GLY A 26 12.94 2.97 -3.18
C GLY A 26 12.67 1.79 -4.11
N ASP A 27 13.67 1.40 -4.88
CA ASP A 27 13.67 0.19 -5.70
C ASP A 27 14.01 -1.09 -4.89
N ASP A 28 14.32 -0.91 -3.60
CA ASP A 28 14.63 -1.94 -2.61
C ASP A 28 13.38 -2.45 -1.84
N VAL A 29 12.20 -1.94 -2.14
CA VAL A 29 10.97 -2.33 -1.42
C VAL A 29 10.49 -3.72 -1.84
N GLU A 30 10.34 -4.57 -0.84
CA GLU A 30 9.90 -5.96 -0.99
C GLU A 30 8.87 -6.33 0.09
N VAL A 31 7.97 -7.24 -0.26
CA VAL A 31 7.00 -7.86 0.67
C VAL A 31 7.36 -9.33 0.83
N TYR A 32 7.36 -9.82 2.06
CA TYR A 32 7.64 -11.22 2.41
C TYR A 32 6.34 -12.00 2.61
N GLU A 33 6.42 -13.33 2.59
CA GLU A 33 5.23 -14.21 2.70
C GLU A 33 4.49 -14.05 4.04
N ASP A 34 5.20 -13.64 5.09
CA ASP A 34 4.63 -13.34 6.41
C ASP A 34 4.01 -11.93 6.51
N GLY A 35 4.00 -11.18 5.41
CA GLY A 35 3.51 -9.80 5.33
C GLY A 35 4.53 -8.74 5.76
N THR A 36 5.75 -9.12 6.14
CA THR A 36 6.79 -8.13 6.46
C THR A 36 7.11 -7.30 5.21
N VAL A 37 7.09 -5.98 5.36
CA VAL A 37 7.53 -5.03 4.32
C VAL A 37 8.89 -4.48 4.70
N MET A 38 9.84 -4.57 3.77
CA MET A 38 11.19 -4.02 3.89
C MET A 38 11.46 -3.03 2.77
N GLY A 39 12.51 -2.23 2.95
CA GLY A 39 12.97 -1.24 1.97
C GLY A 39 12.64 0.20 2.37
N THR A 40 12.92 1.12 1.45
CA THR A 40 12.94 2.56 1.74
C THR A 40 11.64 3.26 1.34
N PHE A 41 11.06 4.02 2.27
CA PHE A 41 9.91 4.89 2.08
C PHE A 41 10.36 6.34 2.12
N LYS A 42 9.96 7.12 1.13
CA LYS A 42 10.34 8.53 1.00
C LYS A 42 9.21 9.39 1.54
N HIS A 43 9.55 10.45 2.26
CA HIS A 43 8.55 11.41 2.69
C HIS A 43 8.01 12.19 1.48
N VAL A 44 6.69 12.22 1.32
CA VAL A 44 6.00 12.82 0.18
C VAL A 44 5.13 13.97 0.68
N THR A 45 5.14 15.07 -0.06
CA THR A 45 4.22 16.21 0.15
C THR A 45 3.40 16.48 -1.11
N GLY A 46 2.23 17.10 -0.93
CA GLY A 46 1.35 17.51 -2.03
C GLY A 46 0.89 16.34 -2.91
N TYR A 47 0.50 15.22 -2.31
CA TYR A 47 -0.07 14.07 -3.00
C TYR A 47 -1.59 14.18 -3.10
N THR A 48 -2.07 15.20 -3.83
CA THR A 48 -3.50 15.51 -3.95
C THR A 48 -4.33 14.33 -4.45
N GLY A 49 -3.83 13.53 -5.39
CA GLY A 49 -4.58 12.39 -5.92
C GLY A 49 -4.77 11.24 -4.94
N PHE A 50 -4.07 11.20 -3.80
CA PHE A 50 -4.35 10.24 -2.73
C PHE A 50 -5.68 10.56 -2.02
N ASN A 51 -5.87 11.83 -1.66
CA ASN A 51 -7.14 12.36 -1.16
C ASN A 51 -7.21 13.87 -1.42
N GLU A 52 -8.03 14.27 -2.40
CA GLU A 52 -8.15 15.67 -2.80
C GLU A 52 -8.85 16.54 -1.74
N SER A 53 -9.67 15.92 -0.88
CA SER A 53 -10.52 16.62 0.09
C SER A 53 -9.88 16.77 1.46
N ASP A 54 -8.84 15.99 1.77
CA ASP A 54 -8.14 16.03 3.05
C ASP A 54 -6.66 16.38 2.86
N PRO A 55 -6.26 17.64 3.07
CA PRO A 55 -4.87 18.07 2.98
C PRO A 55 -3.92 17.33 3.94
N GLU A 56 -4.39 16.86 5.09
CA GLU A 56 -3.54 16.16 6.06
C GLU A 56 -3.13 14.77 5.54
N GLU A 57 -3.91 14.19 4.64
CA GLU A 57 -3.60 12.91 3.99
C GLU A 57 -2.71 13.04 2.76
N GLN A 58 -2.46 14.27 2.27
CA GLN A 58 -1.61 14.54 1.10
C GLN A 58 -0.12 14.56 1.42
N GLU A 59 0.25 14.35 2.68
CA GLU A 59 1.63 14.33 3.17
C GLU A 59 1.91 13.10 4.04
N GLY A 60 3.10 12.52 3.89
CA GLY A 60 3.55 11.37 4.68
C GLY A 60 4.23 10.31 3.82
N TYR A 61 4.11 9.05 4.25
CA TYR A 61 4.71 7.91 3.58
C TYR A 61 3.65 7.02 2.97
N PHE A 62 3.89 6.57 1.74
CA PHE A 62 2.88 5.89 0.93
C PHE A 62 3.42 4.57 0.40
N PHE A 63 2.66 3.50 0.62
CA PHE A 63 2.94 2.16 0.12
C PHE A 63 2.10 1.84 -1.12
N PRO A 64 2.67 1.86 -2.33
CA PRO A 64 1.99 1.41 -3.53
C PRO A 64 2.10 -0.10 -3.71
N PHE A 65 1.00 -0.75 -4.07
CA PHE A 65 1.00 -2.17 -4.45
C PHE A 65 -0.05 -2.42 -5.53
N ARG A 66 0.13 -3.51 -6.28
CA ARG A 66 -0.86 -4.01 -7.22
C ARG A 66 -1.28 -5.41 -6.83
N LEU A 67 -2.57 -5.61 -6.52
CA LEU A 67 -3.15 -6.93 -6.31
C LEU A 67 -3.22 -7.70 -7.63
N SER A 68 -2.67 -8.90 -7.61
CA SER A 68 -2.79 -9.88 -8.69
C SER A 68 -4.01 -10.77 -8.48
N GLN A 69 -4.36 -11.07 -7.23
CA GLN A 69 -5.58 -11.79 -6.90
C GLN A 69 -6.82 -10.91 -7.13
N THR A 70 -7.74 -11.40 -7.95
CA THR A 70 -8.96 -10.71 -8.37
C THR A 70 -10.17 -11.15 -7.57
N GLY A 71 -11.16 -10.27 -7.47
CA GLY A 71 -12.49 -10.58 -6.91
C GLY A 71 -13.51 -9.50 -7.29
N THR A 72 -14.60 -9.43 -6.55
CA THR A 72 -15.66 -8.44 -6.75
C THR A 72 -15.52 -7.25 -5.81
N THR A 73 -15.25 -7.53 -4.53
CA THR A 73 -15.07 -6.51 -3.49
C THR A 73 -13.73 -6.65 -2.80
N MET A 74 -13.31 -5.56 -2.15
CA MET A 74 -12.19 -5.57 -1.23
C MET A 74 -12.53 -4.86 0.08
N THR A 75 -11.90 -5.31 1.16
CA THR A 75 -11.99 -4.72 2.48
C THR A 75 -10.56 -4.52 3.01
N PHE A 76 -10.30 -3.33 3.56
CA PHE A 76 -9.02 -3.00 4.17
C PHE A 76 -9.21 -2.86 5.66
N LYS A 77 -8.40 -3.59 6.42
CA LYS A 77 -8.25 -3.35 7.85
C LYS A 77 -6.92 -2.68 8.11
N LYS A 78 -6.94 -1.64 8.94
CA LYS A 78 -5.75 -0.98 9.45
C LYS A 78 -5.70 -1.25 10.95
N ASN A 79 -4.59 -1.81 11.43
CA ASN A 79 -4.40 -2.14 12.85
C ASN A 79 -5.54 -2.99 13.44
N GLY A 80 -6.12 -3.88 12.63
CA GLY A 80 -7.23 -4.76 13.00
C GLY A 80 -8.64 -4.17 12.80
N GLU A 81 -8.77 -2.87 12.52
CA GLU A 81 -10.06 -2.20 12.33
C GLU A 81 -10.38 -2.01 10.84
N GLU A 82 -11.62 -2.27 10.43
CA GLU A 82 -12.09 -2.03 9.05
C GLU A 82 -12.11 -0.53 8.75
N VAL A 83 -11.23 -0.06 7.86
CA VAL A 83 -11.17 1.35 7.43
C VAL A 83 -11.83 1.59 6.07
N LYS A 84 -11.91 0.55 5.24
CA LYS A 84 -12.75 0.52 4.03
C LYS A 84 -13.37 -0.87 3.91
N LYS A 85 -14.68 -0.94 3.70
CA LYS A 85 -15.42 -2.21 3.68
C LYS A 85 -16.22 -2.35 2.39
N ASN A 86 -16.15 -3.53 1.77
CA ASN A 86 -16.93 -3.92 0.60
C ASN A 86 -16.89 -2.89 -0.54
N ILE A 87 -15.75 -2.24 -0.71
CA ILE A 87 -15.54 -1.34 -1.84
C ILE A 87 -15.30 -2.17 -3.10
N ALA A 88 -15.58 -1.59 -4.27
CA ALA A 88 -15.32 -2.25 -5.54
C ALA A 88 -13.85 -2.64 -5.62
N TRP A 89 -13.58 -3.86 -6.10
CA TRP A 89 -12.20 -4.32 -6.28
C TRP A 89 -11.44 -3.42 -7.25
N GLU A 90 -10.23 -3.03 -6.88
CA GLU A 90 -9.28 -2.36 -7.77
C GLU A 90 -7.90 -3.03 -7.69
N ALA A 91 -7.21 -3.11 -8.83
CA ALA A 91 -5.91 -3.75 -8.88
C ALA A 91 -4.83 -2.89 -8.20
N ASN A 92 -4.77 -1.60 -8.52
CA ASN A 92 -3.71 -0.71 -8.06
C ASN A 92 -4.17 0.03 -6.81
N ASN A 93 -3.38 -0.04 -5.74
CA ASN A 93 -3.75 0.48 -4.44
C ASN A 93 -2.58 1.25 -3.82
N VAL A 94 -2.89 2.21 -2.96
CA VAL A 94 -1.90 2.95 -2.17
C VAL A 94 -2.41 3.07 -0.74
N PHE A 95 -1.55 2.76 0.24
CA PHE A 95 -1.81 3.03 1.65
C PHE A 95 -0.91 4.15 2.16
N ARG A 96 -1.46 5.04 2.98
CA ARG A 96 -0.65 5.95 3.81
C ARG A 96 -0.27 5.23 5.10
N VAL A 97 1.03 5.15 5.38
CA VAL A 97 1.59 4.24 6.39
C VAL A 97 2.55 4.93 7.35
N THR A 98 2.68 4.35 8.53
CA THR A 98 3.72 4.63 9.52
C THR A 98 4.42 3.31 9.91
N ALA A 99 5.55 3.39 10.62
CA ALA A 99 6.32 2.21 11.01
C ALA A 99 5.55 1.24 11.93
N SER A 100 4.55 1.72 12.66
CA SER A 100 3.71 0.90 13.55
C SER A 100 2.48 0.32 12.88
N ASP A 101 2.16 0.75 11.66
CA ASP A 101 0.94 0.31 11.00
C ASP A 101 1.04 -1.15 10.56
N THR A 102 -0.10 -1.83 10.66
CA THR A 102 -0.37 -3.09 9.99
C THR A 102 -1.60 -2.95 9.12
N PHE A 103 -1.62 -3.67 8.00
CA PHE A 103 -2.78 -3.73 7.12
C PHE A 103 -3.14 -5.18 6.81
N GLU A 104 -4.43 -5.44 6.63
CA GLU A 104 -4.96 -6.68 6.09
C GLU A 104 -5.85 -6.33 4.89
N VAL A 105 -5.64 -7.02 3.77
CA VAL A 105 -6.47 -6.92 2.58
C VAL A 105 -7.28 -8.18 2.45
N LEU A 106 -8.59 -8.01 2.36
CA LEU A 106 -9.54 -9.07 2.05
C LEU A 106 -10.09 -8.85 0.65
N VAL A 107 -10.24 -9.93 -0.11
CA VAL A 107 -10.92 -9.97 -1.41
C VAL A 107 -12.07 -10.95 -1.30
N ASP A 108 -13.29 -10.50 -1.57
CA ASP A 108 -14.52 -11.29 -1.40
C ASP A 108 -14.58 -11.98 -0.01
N ASP A 109 -14.32 -11.19 1.05
CA ASP A 109 -14.27 -11.60 2.46
C ASP A 109 -13.18 -12.62 2.84
N ALA A 110 -12.32 -13.03 1.91
CA ALA A 110 -11.16 -13.86 2.18
C ALA A 110 -9.90 -13.01 2.40
N SER A 111 -9.16 -13.24 3.48
CA SER A 111 -7.85 -12.60 3.70
C SER A 111 -6.84 -13.09 2.66
N VAL A 112 -6.23 -12.15 1.93
CA VAL A 112 -5.30 -12.47 0.84
C VAL A 112 -3.86 -12.02 1.13
N VAL A 113 -3.68 -10.92 1.86
CA VAL A 113 -2.35 -10.45 2.27
C VAL A 113 -2.43 -9.57 3.51
N THR A 114 -1.41 -9.67 4.34
CA THR A 114 -1.14 -8.74 5.44
C THR A 114 0.14 -7.95 5.16
N PHE A 115 0.23 -6.76 5.75
CA PHE A 115 1.41 -5.91 5.68
C PHE A 115 1.82 -5.45 7.08
N ASN A 116 3.12 -5.47 7.36
CA ASN A 116 3.72 -4.92 8.57
C ASN A 116 4.97 -4.10 8.19
N PHE A 117 5.00 -2.83 8.61
CA PHE A 117 6.04 -1.87 8.21
C PHE A 117 7.13 -1.67 9.27
N SER A 118 7.17 -2.48 10.34
CA SER A 118 8.14 -2.35 11.44
C SER A 118 9.60 -2.55 11.04
N LYS A 119 9.86 -3.10 9.85
CA LYS A 119 11.20 -3.31 9.27
C LYS A 119 11.50 -2.40 8.08
N ALA A 120 10.57 -1.52 7.71
CA ALA A 120 10.79 -0.54 6.66
C ALA A 120 11.62 0.65 7.17
N ILE A 121 12.32 1.31 6.24
CA ILE A 121 13.11 2.51 6.51
C ILE A 121 12.29 3.73 6.08
N PHE A 122 11.98 4.62 7.01
CA PHE A 122 11.24 5.85 6.74
C PHE A 122 12.24 7.02 6.63
N GLN A 123 12.51 7.45 5.41
CA GLN A 123 13.47 8.51 5.12
C GLN A 123 12.80 9.89 5.22
N ALA A 124 13.31 10.71 6.15
CA ALA A 124 12.94 12.10 6.32
C ALA A 124 13.25 12.96 5.09
#